data_AF-A0A950NMA7-F1
#
_entry.id   AF-A0A950NMA7-F1
#
_cell.length_a   1.000
_cell.length_b   1.000
_cell.length_c   1.000
_cell.angle_alpha   90.00
_cell.angle_beta   90.00
_cell.angle_gamma   90.00
#
_symmetry.space_group_name_H-M   'P 1'
#
loop_
_entity.id
_entity.type
_entity.pdbx_description
1 polymer ?
#
loop_
_entity_poly.entity_id
_entity_poly.type
_entity_poly.pdbx_seq_one_letter_code
_entity_poly.pdbx_strand_id
1 'polypeptide(L)'
;MADLRTTITEVVTGLGMTGFDDVDDALTARPRALVDVSGELWEQLADAWSRPSQRQAFVAAWTNGRRFLEARDGLRGREPLIVEWKGSHRAPGDEVVPADLRVDHVYLVSCKYLSQIVINASPAHLFERLLAGGHGTRGADWYQQVAPGEYQALYDATREELRAPTLPSFVTDLTAPDRSMLRRSLRRTWPASLEGPYASFVDAVARGSAAVWRAALERTGDRERMLWRLLRIGSAPYFVLGSSPRGSLRLRIATPWDWRQRFELRAFNVEARPGGQPMVGWRALVRRRDDGADVAVDGRVEVRWSHGRFAGPPEAKVYLHTPHRDVPGYFPLS
;
A
#
# COMPACT_ATOMS: atom_id res chain seq x y z
N MET A 1 8.99 5.64 15.82
CA MET A 1 9.48 6.83 15.10
C MET A 1 9.46 6.52 13.62
N ALA A 2 8.97 7.45 12.79
CA ALA A 2 9.10 7.35 11.34
C ALA A 2 10.59 7.43 10.95
N ASP A 3 10.96 6.82 9.83
CA ASP A 3 12.31 6.99 9.26
C ASP A 3 12.54 8.47 8.94
N LEU A 4 13.78 8.97 9.11
CA LEU A 4 14.12 10.38 8.87
C LEU A 4 13.71 10.82 7.46
N ARG A 5 13.88 9.93 6.47
CA ARG A 5 13.45 10.20 5.09
C ARG A 5 11.94 10.41 4.98
N THR A 6 11.16 9.61 5.68
CA THR A 6 9.69 9.74 5.73
C THR A 6 9.30 11.07 6.35
N THR A 7 9.89 11.42 7.49
CA THR A 7 9.68 12.72 8.15
C THR A 7 9.99 13.88 7.20
N ILE A 8 11.15 13.86 6.52
CA ILE A 8 11.51 14.87 5.51
C ILE A 8 10.41 14.97 4.44
N THR A 9 10.03 13.84 3.84
CA THR A 9 9.08 13.87 2.73
C THR A 9 7.69 14.35 3.11
N GLU A 10 7.23 14.07 4.32
CA GLU A 10 5.89 14.45 4.78
C GLU A 10 5.87 15.89 5.29
N VAL A 11 6.73 16.22 6.24
CA VAL A 11 6.76 17.55 6.89
C VAL A 11 7.13 18.64 5.88
N VAL A 12 8.12 18.39 5.02
CA VAL A 12 8.55 19.39 4.02
C VAL A 12 7.51 19.57 2.91
N THR A 13 6.72 18.54 2.60
CA THR A 13 5.54 18.70 1.73
C THR A 13 4.51 19.62 2.38
N GLY A 14 4.27 19.49 3.70
CA GLY A 14 3.41 20.40 4.45
C GLY A 14 3.95 21.83 4.50
N LEU A 15 5.25 22.00 4.74
CA LEU A 15 5.94 23.30 4.71
C LEU A 15 5.78 24.01 3.37
N GLY A 16 5.90 23.30 2.25
CA GLY A 16 5.71 23.88 0.92
C GLY A 16 4.29 24.43 0.69
N MET A 17 3.32 24.13 1.55
CA MET A 17 1.97 24.69 1.48
C MET A 17 1.82 26.03 2.20
N THR A 18 2.82 26.47 2.96
CA THR A 18 2.70 27.59 3.93
C THR A 18 3.08 28.97 3.37
N GLY A 19 3.18 29.12 2.05
CA GLY A 19 3.33 30.42 1.39
C GLY A 19 4.76 30.94 1.23
N PHE A 20 5.73 30.44 2.01
CA PHE A 20 7.15 30.81 1.90
C PHE A 20 7.75 30.47 0.52
N ASP A 21 8.83 31.18 0.16
CA ASP A 21 9.49 31.07 -1.14
C ASP A 21 10.49 29.90 -1.21
N ASP A 22 11.19 29.63 -0.11
CA ASP A 22 12.15 28.52 -0.03
C ASP A 22 12.12 27.75 1.30
N VAL A 23 12.87 26.64 1.31
CA VAL A 23 12.94 25.68 2.43
C VAL A 23 13.65 26.29 3.64
N ASP A 24 14.68 27.11 3.43
CA ASP A 24 15.50 27.69 4.49
C ASP A 24 14.67 28.67 5.34
N ASP A 25 13.93 29.55 4.67
CA ASP A 25 13.03 30.50 5.32
C ASP A 25 11.94 29.79 6.11
N ALA A 26 11.33 28.75 5.52
CA ALA A 26 10.26 28.01 6.17
C ALA A 26 10.72 27.20 7.38
N LEU A 27 11.90 26.56 7.31
CA LEU A 27 12.50 25.85 8.45
C LEU A 27 12.88 26.80 9.59
N THR A 28 13.35 28.00 9.25
CA THR A 28 13.70 29.04 10.22
C THR A 28 12.46 29.62 10.89
N ALA A 29 11.43 29.93 10.11
CA ALA A 29 10.20 30.53 10.58
C ALA A 29 9.34 29.58 11.43
N ARG A 30 9.41 28.26 11.18
CA ARG A 30 8.60 27.22 11.85
C ARG A 30 7.12 27.62 11.90
N PRO A 31 6.44 27.71 10.74
CA PRO A 31 5.13 28.34 10.65
C PRO A 31 4.11 27.69 11.58
N ARG A 32 3.37 28.53 12.32
CA ARG A 32 2.34 28.09 13.27
C ARG A 32 1.23 27.24 12.64
N ALA A 33 1.04 27.37 11.32
CA ALA A 33 0.10 26.55 10.58
C ALA A 33 0.51 25.07 10.57
N LEU A 34 1.81 24.73 10.59
CA LEU A 34 2.25 23.34 10.61
C LEU A 34 2.34 22.83 12.05
N VAL A 35 1.42 21.94 12.42
CA VAL A 35 1.28 21.42 13.78
C VAL A 35 1.71 19.96 13.88
N ASP A 36 1.80 19.46 15.11
CA ASP A 36 2.21 18.09 15.47
C ASP A 36 3.66 17.72 15.12
N VAL A 37 4.50 18.72 14.84
CA VAL A 37 5.95 18.56 14.68
C VAL A 37 6.66 19.01 15.96
N SER A 38 7.31 18.08 16.66
CA SER A 38 8.03 18.39 17.90
C SER A 38 9.27 19.26 17.65
N GLY A 39 9.72 19.99 18.69
CA GLY A 39 10.96 20.79 18.62
C GLY A 39 12.19 19.97 18.20
N GLU A 40 12.31 18.75 18.69
CA GLU A 40 13.37 17.81 18.31
C GLU A 40 13.33 17.48 16.81
N LEU A 41 12.14 17.26 16.24
CA LEU A 41 12.01 16.98 14.80
C LEU A 41 12.37 18.20 13.95
N TRP A 42 12.04 19.42 14.40
CA TRP A 42 12.50 20.64 13.74
C TRP A 42 14.02 20.75 13.70
N GLU A 43 14.69 20.43 14.81
CA GLU A 43 16.15 20.42 14.87
C GLU A 43 16.75 19.34 13.96
N GLN A 44 16.17 18.13 13.95
CA GLN A 44 16.58 17.05 13.05
C GLN A 44 16.41 17.43 11.58
N LEU A 45 15.32 18.14 11.21
CA LEU A 45 15.10 18.62 9.86
C LEU A 45 16.10 19.70 9.45
N ALA A 46 16.41 20.65 10.33
CA ALA A 46 17.41 21.68 10.08
C ALA A 46 18.82 21.09 9.88
N ASP A 47 19.22 20.16 10.76
CA ASP A 47 20.47 19.41 10.61
C ASP A 47 20.48 18.58 9.31
N ALA A 48 19.40 17.89 8.98
CA ALA A 48 19.31 17.13 7.74
C ALA A 48 19.41 18.01 6.48
N TRP A 49 18.83 19.21 6.48
CA TRP A 49 18.88 20.15 5.35
C TRP A 49 20.31 20.64 5.06
N SER A 50 21.13 20.79 6.12
CA SER A 50 22.56 21.13 5.98
C SER A 50 23.37 20.06 5.22
N ARG A 51 22.86 18.83 5.11
CA ARG A 51 23.55 17.69 4.48
C ARG A 51 23.22 17.61 2.98
N PRO A 52 24.20 17.73 2.08
CA PRO A 52 23.96 17.68 0.63
C PRO A 52 23.22 16.41 0.16
N SER A 53 23.46 15.27 0.82
CA SER A 53 22.84 13.98 0.49
C SER A 53 21.32 13.93 0.68
N GLN A 54 20.75 14.85 1.47
CA GLN A 54 19.30 14.90 1.75
C GLN A 54 18.57 15.99 0.96
N ARG A 55 19.30 16.97 0.38
CA ARG A 55 18.69 18.14 -0.28
C ARG A 55 17.70 17.78 -1.37
N GLN A 56 17.97 16.73 -2.16
CA GLN A 56 17.07 16.30 -3.21
C GLN A 56 15.69 15.90 -2.67
N ALA A 57 15.63 15.25 -1.50
CA ALA A 57 14.37 14.84 -0.89
C ALA A 57 13.57 16.06 -0.41
N PHE A 58 14.23 17.03 0.23
CA PHE A 58 13.63 18.29 0.66
C PHE A 58 13.08 19.08 -0.52
N VAL A 59 13.88 19.32 -1.57
CA VAL A 59 13.43 20.10 -2.74
C VAL A 59 12.25 19.43 -3.43
N ALA A 60 12.28 18.10 -3.59
CA ALA A 60 11.19 17.36 -4.20
C ALA A 60 9.89 17.46 -3.37
N ALA A 61 9.98 17.31 -2.05
CA ALA A 61 8.85 17.43 -1.14
C ALA A 61 8.28 18.85 -1.09
N TRP A 62 9.16 19.84 -0.96
CA TRP A 62 8.81 21.26 -1.02
C TRP A 62 8.04 21.60 -2.30
N THR A 63 8.58 21.20 -3.45
CA THR A 63 7.96 21.45 -4.74
C THR A 63 6.58 20.80 -4.84
N ASN A 64 6.37 19.63 -4.23
CA ASN A 64 5.05 19.01 -4.18
C ASN A 64 4.06 19.82 -3.34
N GLY A 65 4.48 20.30 -2.17
CA GLY A 65 3.70 21.20 -1.32
C GLY A 65 3.30 22.49 -2.04
N ARG A 66 4.28 23.18 -2.63
CA ARG A 66 4.09 24.43 -3.41
C ARG A 66 3.09 24.24 -4.54
N ARG A 67 3.19 23.11 -5.24
CA ARG A 67 2.30 22.82 -6.37
C ARG A 67 0.88 22.50 -5.92
N PHE A 68 0.73 21.90 -4.75
CA PHE A 68 -0.58 21.73 -4.13
C PHE A 68 -1.17 23.06 -3.63
N LEU A 69 -0.33 23.96 -3.10
CA LEU A 69 -0.73 25.32 -2.76
C LEU A 69 -1.28 26.05 -3.99
N GLU A 70 -0.57 26.01 -5.11
CA GLU A 70 -0.91 26.71 -6.36
C GLU A 70 -2.11 26.10 -7.10
N ALA A 71 -2.28 24.77 -7.04
CA ALA A 71 -3.26 24.05 -7.84
C ALA A 71 -4.70 24.51 -7.59
N ARG A 72 -5.49 24.59 -8.66
CA ARG A 72 -6.92 24.90 -8.66
C ARG A 72 -7.73 23.86 -7.91
N ASP A 73 -7.34 22.60 -7.95
CA ASP A 73 -7.96 21.52 -7.20
C ASP A 73 -7.31 21.27 -5.84
N GLY A 74 -6.20 21.97 -5.54
CA GLY A 74 -5.57 22.07 -4.23
C GLY A 74 -6.04 23.31 -3.46
N LEU A 75 -5.11 24.13 -2.96
CA LEU A 75 -5.40 25.28 -2.11
C LEU A 75 -5.67 26.58 -2.87
N ARG A 76 -5.46 26.64 -4.20
CA ARG A 76 -5.75 27.81 -5.04
C ARG A 76 -5.02 29.09 -4.62
N GLY A 77 -3.77 28.96 -4.20
CA GLY A 77 -2.94 30.05 -3.69
C GLY A 77 -3.32 30.54 -2.29
N ARG A 78 -4.33 29.93 -1.65
CA ARG A 78 -4.71 30.29 -0.28
C ARG A 78 -3.77 29.61 0.72
N GLU A 79 -3.18 30.39 1.61
CA GLU A 79 -2.43 29.86 2.74
C GLU A 79 -3.35 29.05 3.68
N PRO A 80 -2.93 27.86 4.12
CA PRO A 80 -3.70 27.06 5.05
C PRO A 80 -3.68 27.68 6.44
N LEU A 81 -4.78 27.54 7.18
CA LEU A 81 -4.83 27.90 8.59
C LEU A 81 -4.10 26.85 9.43
N ILE A 82 -4.23 25.58 9.04
CA ILE A 82 -3.60 24.44 9.72
C ILE A 82 -3.21 23.34 8.74
N VAL A 83 -2.03 22.78 8.95
CA VAL A 83 -1.48 21.57 8.32
C VAL A 83 -1.11 20.62 9.46
N GLU A 84 -1.90 19.58 9.65
CA GLU A 84 -1.70 18.56 10.69
C GLU A 84 -0.84 17.43 10.11
N TRP A 85 0.35 17.20 10.67
CA TRP A 85 1.18 16.05 10.32
C TRP A 85 0.88 14.87 11.23
N LYS A 86 0.46 13.75 10.65
CA LYS A 86 0.04 12.58 11.44
C LYS A 86 1.21 11.71 11.91
N GLY A 87 2.37 11.81 11.27
CA GLY A 87 3.54 10.98 11.58
C GLY A 87 3.21 9.50 11.70
N SER A 88 3.72 8.83 12.74
CA SER A 88 3.45 7.40 12.96
C SER A 88 2.09 7.09 13.61
N HIS A 89 1.23 8.08 13.83
CA HIS A 89 -0.06 7.86 14.46
C HIS A 89 -1.01 7.13 13.51
N ARG A 90 -1.54 5.99 13.95
CA ARG A 90 -2.64 5.30 13.26
C ARG A 90 -3.95 5.95 13.68
N ALA A 91 -4.69 6.49 12.73
CA ALA A 91 -6.04 6.97 13.01
C ALA A 91 -6.92 5.80 13.49
N PRO A 92 -7.72 5.96 14.55
CA PRO A 92 -8.71 4.97 14.93
C PRO A 92 -9.85 4.96 13.88
N GLY A 93 -10.24 3.79 13.38
CA GLY A 93 -11.37 3.63 12.46
C GLY A 93 -11.16 2.58 11.36
N ASP A 94 -12.27 2.19 10.72
CA ASP A 94 -12.33 1.09 9.73
C ASP A 94 -12.01 1.50 8.29
N GLU A 95 -12.29 2.76 7.91
CA GLU A 95 -11.95 3.35 6.61
C GLU A 95 -11.00 4.53 6.81
N VAL A 96 -9.73 4.22 7.05
CA VAL A 96 -8.71 5.27 7.13
C VAL A 96 -8.19 5.53 5.72
N VAL A 97 -8.63 6.65 5.12
CA VAL A 97 -7.88 7.25 4.02
C VAL A 97 -6.45 7.46 4.54
N PRO A 98 -5.43 6.83 3.92
CA PRO A 98 -4.06 6.85 4.41
C PRO A 98 -3.41 8.18 4.05
N ALA A 99 -3.84 9.22 4.75
CA ALA A 99 -3.30 10.56 4.63
C ALA A 99 -2.22 10.76 5.69
N ASP A 100 -1.11 11.33 5.28
CA ASP A 100 0.04 11.68 6.12
C ASP A 100 -0.06 13.13 6.60
N LEU A 101 -0.72 13.98 5.80
CA LEU A 101 -1.08 15.36 6.14
C LEU A 101 -2.60 15.55 6.05
N ARG A 102 -3.13 16.39 6.93
CA ARG A 102 -4.50 16.92 6.85
C ARG A 102 -4.44 18.44 6.85
N VAL A 103 -5.07 19.09 5.87
CA VAL A 103 -5.04 20.56 5.72
C VAL A 103 -6.43 21.12 5.94
N ASP A 104 -6.54 22.09 6.85
CA ASP A 104 -7.79 22.78 7.22
C ASP A 104 -8.97 21.84 7.50
N HIS A 105 -8.67 20.65 7.99
CA HIS A 105 -9.61 19.56 8.22
C HIS A 105 -10.37 19.04 7.00
N VAL A 106 -10.08 19.56 5.80
CA VAL A 106 -10.78 19.30 4.54
C VAL A 106 -9.95 18.43 3.60
N TYR A 107 -8.67 18.78 3.40
CA TYR A 107 -7.84 18.09 2.43
C TYR A 107 -7.06 16.96 3.11
N LEU A 108 -7.13 15.77 2.52
CA LEU A 108 -6.39 14.59 2.94
C LEU A 108 -5.28 14.34 1.94
N VAL A 109 -4.02 14.38 2.38
CA VAL A 109 -2.85 14.29 1.51
C VAL A 109 -1.98 13.11 1.94
N SER A 110 -1.73 12.19 1.01
CA SER A 110 -0.78 11.10 1.15
C SER A 110 0.52 11.44 0.43
N CYS A 111 1.63 11.34 1.15
CA CYS A 111 2.99 11.55 0.70
C CYS A 111 3.58 10.22 0.21
N LYS A 112 3.55 9.99 -1.10
CA LYS A 112 3.96 8.71 -1.70
C LYS A 112 5.23 8.82 -2.53
N TYR A 113 6.33 8.36 -1.94
CA TYR A 113 7.65 8.35 -2.58
C TYR A 113 8.05 6.91 -2.90
N LEU A 114 8.23 6.59 -4.19
CA LEU A 114 8.86 5.37 -4.73
C LEU A 114 8.14 4.00 -4.63
N SER A 115 7.01 3.87 -3.92
CA SER A 115 6.34 2.56 -3.78
C SER A 115 5.27 2.29 -4.84
N GLN A 116 5.28 1.10 -5.45
CA GLN A 116 4.17 0.60 -6.29
C GLN A 116 3.07 -0.09 -5.48
N ILE A 117 3.31 -0.33 -4.19
CA ILE A 117 2.32 -0.95 -3.30
C ILE A 117 1.22 0.09 -3.02
N VAL A 118 -0.02 -0.33 -3.21
CA VAL A 118 -1.20 0.47 -2.90
C VAL A 118 -1.91 -0.04 -1.67
N ILE A 119 -1.86 -1.32 -1.31
CA ILE A 119 -2.58 -1.83 -0.13
C ILE A 119 -1.75 -2.90 0.56
N ASN A 120 -1.78 -2.87 1.90
CA ASN A 120 -1.32 -3.94 2.77
C ASN A 120 -2.54 -4.41 3.58
N ALA A 121 -2.93 -5.68 3.42
CA ALA A 121 -4.07 -6.26 4.12
C ALA A 121 -3.75 -7.71 4.54
N SER A 122 -4.58 -8.30 5.40
CA SER A 122 -4.58 -9.75 5.52
C SER A 122 -5.20 -10.37 4.26
N PRO A 123 -4.77 -11.59 3.85
CA PRO A 123 -5.36 -12.26 2.71
C PRO A 123 -6.88 -12.43 2.82
N ALA A 124 -7.39 -12.83 3.99
CA ALA A 124 -8.85 -12.96 4.22
C ALA A 124 -9.60 -11.63 4.00
N HIS A 125 -9.04 -10.51 4.48
CA HIS A 125 -9.65 -9.18 4.28
C HIS A 125 -9.71 -8.82 2.79
N LEU A 126 -8.69 -9.18 2.02
CA LEU A 126 -8.66 -8.89 0.59
C LEU A 126 -9.52 -9.85 -0.23
N PHE A 127 -9.24 -11.15 -0.17
CA PHE A 127 -9.79 -12.14 -1.09
C PHE A 127 -11.22 -12.56 -0.73
N GLU A 128 -11.57 -12.66 0.56
CA GLU A 128 -12.91 -13.09 0.97
C GLU A 128 -13.85 -11.91 1.19
N ARG A 129 -13.35 -10.89 1.87
CA ARG A 129 -14.13 -9.71 2.27
C ARG A 129 -14.08 -8.59 1.25
N LEU A 130 -13.32 -8.74 0.16
CA LEU A 130 -13.22 -7.73 -0.91
C LEU A 130 -12.84 -6.35 -0.38
N LEU A 131 -11.94 -6.33 0.61
CA LEU A 131 -11.51 -5.14 1.36
C LEU A 131 -12.66 -4.37 2.03
N ALA A 132 -13.82 -5.01 2.22
CA ALA A 132 -14.99 -4.39 2.84
C ALA A 132 -14.97 -4.53 4.37
N GLY A 133 -15.39 -3.46 5.06
CA GLY A 133 -15.46 -3.36 6.51
C GLY A 133 -14.09 -3.30 7.19
N GLY A 134 -14.11 -3.09 8.51
CA GLY A 134 -12.92 -2.96 9.33
C GLY A 134 -12.00 -4.17 9.38
N HIS A 135 -10.78 -3.96 9.86
CA HIS A 135 -9.83 -5.03 10.16
C HIS A 135 -10.45 -5.98 11.19
N GLY A 136 -10.93 -7.15 10.73
CA GLY A 136 -11.54 -8.16 11.60
C GLY A 136 -10.52 -8.84 12.51
N THR A 137 -11.02 -9.71 13.39
CA THR A 137 -10.22 -10.65 14.18
C THR A 137 -9.25 -11.44 13.30
N ARG A 138 -8.12 -11.90 13.87
CA ARG A 138 -7.17 -12.78 13.17
C ARG A 138 -7.94 -13.96 12.57
N GLY A 139 -8.00 -14.03 11.24
CA GLY A 139 -8.54 -15.17 10.52
C GLY A 139 -7.67 -16.41 10.71
N ALA A 140 -8.18 -17.56 10.25
CA ALA A 140 -7.42 -18.81 10.18
C ALA A 140 -6.12 -18.64 9.35
N ASP A 141 -5.18 -19.57 9.49
CA ASP A 141 -3.95 -19.57 8.68
C ASP A 141 -4.34 -19.67 7.19
N TRP A 142 -4.09 -18.60 6.44
CA TRP A 142 -4.50 -18.51 5.04
C TRP A 142 -3.93 -19.64 4.20
N TYR A 143 -2.68 -20.04 4.45
CA TYR A 143 -2.05 -21.11 3.69
C TYR A 143 -2.72 -22.46 3.94
N GLN A 144 -3.09 -22.73 5.20
CA GLN A 144 -3.87 -23.91 5.56
C GLN A 144 -5.25 -23.90 4.90
N GLN A 145 -5.85 -22.72 4.75
CA GLN A 145 -7.17 -22.59 4.15
C GLN A 145 -7.16 -22.87 2.64
N VAL A 146 -6.20 -22.31 1.90
CA VAL A 146 -6.24 -22.34 0.42
C VAL A 146 -5.37 -23.43 -0.21
N ALA A 147 -4.40 -23.98 0.53
CA ALA A 147 -3.48 -25.01 0.05
C ALA A 147 -3.02 -25.92 1.21
N PRO A 148 -3.93 -26.61 1.92
CA PRO A 148 -3.57 -27.42 3.10
C PRO A 148 -2.57 -28.53 2.78
N GLY A 149 -2.74 -29.22 1.65
CA GLY A 149 -1.88 -30.33 1.24
C GLY A 149 -0.46 -29.86 0.93
N GLU A 150 -0.31 -28.83 0.10
CA GLU A 150 0.99 -28.30 -0.30
C GLU A 150 1.69 -27.55 0.83
N TYR A 151 0.94 -26.93 1.74
CA TYR A 151 1.52 -26.29 2.92
C TYR A 151 2.11 -27.33 3.88
N GLN A 152 1.37 -28.42 4.12
CA GLN A 152 1.87 -29.55 4.91
C GLN A 152 3.06 -30.23 4.21
N ALA A 153 3.01 -30.46 2.90
CA ALA A 153 4.11 -31.06 2.15
C ALA A 153 5.40 -30.22 2.18
N LEU A 154 5.28 -28.89 2.04
CA LEU A 154 6.43 -27.98 2.19
C LEU A 154 7.00 -28.05 3.62
N TYR A 155 6.14 -28.15 4.62
CA TYR A 155 6.55 -28.30 6.01
C TYR A 155 7.26 -29.64 6.27
N ASP A 156 6.74 -30.75 5.76
CA ASP A 156 7.36 -32.07 5.91
C ASP A 156 8.75 -32.13 5.26
N ALA A 157 8.88 -31.61 4.03
CA ALA A 157 10.17 -31.48 3.37
C ALA A 157 11.13 -30.60 4.20
N THR A 158 10.62 -29.52 4.81
CA THR A 158 11.42 -28.66 5.70
C THR A 158 11.89 -29.40 6.96
N ARG A 159 11.04 -30.24 7.57
CA ARG A 159 11.41 -31.04 8.75
C ARG A 159 12.50 -32.05 8.43
N GLU A 160 12.40 -32.69 7.27
CA GLU A 160 13.39 -33.65 6.77
C GLU A 160 14.73 -32.96 6.49
N GLU A 161 14.72 -31.87 5.73
CA GLU A 161 15.92 -31.09 5.39
C GLU A 161 16.65 -30.59 6.64
N LEU A 162 15.91 -30.07 7.62
CA LEU A 162 16.50 -29.56 8.87
C LEU A 162 16.85 -30.67 9.88
N ARG A 163 16.50 -31.94 9.59
CA ARG A 163 16.64 -33.09 10.50
C ARG A 163 16.16 -32.75 11.91
N ALA A 164 14.96 -32.18 12.00
CA ALA A 164 14.43 -31.61 13.24
C ALA A 164 13.30 -32.49 13.81
N PRO A 165 13.61 -33.63 14.48
CA PRO A 165 12.61 -34.59 14.95
C PRO A 165 11.73 -34.04 16.08
N THR A 166 12.17 -32.96 16.73
CA THR A 166 11.40 -32.29 17.79
C THR A 166 10.24 -31.45 17.26
N LEU A 167 10.21 -31.18 15.94
CA LEU A 167 9.10 -30.44 15.33
C LEU A 167 7.86 -31.34 15.20
N PRO A 168 6.65 -30.81 15.48
CA PRO A 168 5.42 -31.58 15.42
C PRO A 168 5.13 -32.09 14.01
N SER A 169 4.30 -33.13 13.90
CA SER A 169 3.96 -33.74 12.61
C SER A 169 3.15 -32.83 11.70
N PHE A 170 2.28 -31.99 12.26
CA PHE A 170 1.44 -31.08 11.48
C PHE A 170 1.91 -29.63 11.59
N VAL A 171 1.87 -28.90 10.48
CA VAL A 171 2.25 -27.48 10.41
C VAL A 171 1.34 -26.60 11.28
N THR A 172 0.09 -27.03 11.48
CA THR A 172 -0.90 -26.37 12.34
C THR A 172 -0.55 -26.42 13.82
N ASP A 173 0.28 -27.39 14.23
CA ASP A 173 0.64 -27.63 15.62
C ASP A 173 1.90 -26.83 16.04
N LEU A 174 2.48 -26.06 15.11
CA LEU A 174 3.67 -25.26 15.35
C LEU A 174 3.44 -24.21 16.45
N THR A 175 4.22 -24.34 17.52
CA THR A 175 4.26 -23.40 18.65
C THR A 175 5.16 -22.18 18.35
N ALA A 176 5.12 -21.16 19.20
CA ALA A 176 5.98 -19.98 19.04
C ALA A 176 7.50 -20.32 19.08
N PRO A 177 7.98 -21.23 19.96
CA PRO A 177 9.34 -21.76 19.88
C PRO A 177 9.69 -22.41 18.53
N ASP A 178 8.82 -23.27 18.00
CA ASP A 178 9.06 -23.96 16.73
C ASP A 178 9.17 -22.98 15.57
N ARG A 179 8.24 -22.02 15.50
CA ARG A 179 8.24 -20.95 14.51
C ARG A 179 9.51 -20.09 14.58
N SER A 180 10.01 -19.84 15.78
CA SER A 180 11.25 -19.11 16.00
C SER A 180 12.50 -19.90 15.57
N MET A 181 12.48 -21.23 15.71
CA MET A 181 13.51 -22.12 15.17
C MET A 181 13.50 -22.07 13.64
N LEU A 182 12.36 -22.39 13.01
CA LEU A 182 12.21 -22.40 11.55
C LEU A 182 12.60 -21.07 10.91
N ARG A 183 12.15 -19.95 11.50
CA ARG A 183 12.50 -18.60 11.04
C ARG A 183 14.01 -18.36 11.04
N ARG A 184 14.75 -18.89 12.02
CA ARG A 184 16.22 -18.74 12.09
C ARG A 184 16.92 -19.63 11.06
N SER A 185 16.43 -20.84 10.86
CA SER A 185 17.02 -21.80 9.92
C SER A 185 16.79 -21.43 8.45
N LEU A 186 15.70 -20.72 8.12
CA LEU A 186 15.28 -20.44 6.74
C LEU A 186 15.48 -18.96 6.31
N ARG A 187 16.45 -18.23 6.86
CA ARG A 187 16.52 -16.75 6.79
C ARG A 187 16.83 -16.13 5.42
N ARG A 188 17.52 -16.81 4.49
CA ARG A 188 18.10 -16.15 3.30
C ARG A 188 17.60 -16.72 1.98
N THR A 189 17.62 -18.03 1.82
CA THR A 189 17.21 -18.73 0.60
C THR A 189 16.55 -20.04 0.98
N TRP A 190 15.75 -20.60 0.07
CA TRP A 190 15.32 -21.99 0.25
C TRP A 190 16.53 -22.89 -0.05
N PRO A 191 16.82 -23.91 0.78
CA PRO A 191 17.65 -25.03 0.37
C PRO A 191 17.16 -25.61 -0.97
N ALA A 192 18.07 -26.10 -1.80
CA ALA A 192 17.73 -26.61 -3.14
C ALA A 192 16.70 -27.75 -3.10
N SER A 193 16.76 -28.60 -2.06
CA SER A 193 15.78 -29.66 -1.81
C SER A 193 14.35 -29.15 -1.60
N LEU A 194 14.19 -27.90 -1.16
CA LEU A 194 12.89 -27.28 -0.89
C LEU A 194 12.35 -26.48 -2.07
N GLU A 195 13.09 -26.34 -3.18
CA GLU A 195 12.64 -25.57 -4.35
C GLU A 195 11.39 -26.16 -5.00
N GLY A 196 11.36 -27.47 -5.20
CA GLY A 196 10.21 -28.18 -5.76
C GLY A 196 8.96 -28.07 -4.88
N PRO A 197 9.01 -28.49 -3.60
CA PRO A 197 7.91 -28.34 -2.66
C PRO A 197 7.43 -26.89 -2.52
N TYR A 198 8.36 -25.92 -2.52
CA TYR A 198 8.01 -24.51 -2.44
C TYR A 198 7.32 -24.01 -3.72
N ALA A 199 7.76 -24.44 -4.90
CA ALA A 199 7.11 -24.09 -6.16
C ALA A 199 5.67 -24.64 -6.22
N SER A 200 5.45 -25.89 -5.81
CA SER A 200 4.11 -26.49 -5.70
C SER A 200 3.23 -25.73 -4.72
N PHE A 201 3.76 -25.37 -3.55
CA PHE A 201 3.08 -24.53 -2.57
C PHE A 201 2.69 -23.16 -3.12
N VAL A 202 3.63 -22.48 -3.80
CA VAL A 202 3.40 -21.17 -4.41
C VAL A 202 2.23 -21.20 -5.40
N ASP A 203 2.24 -22.19 -6.27
CA ASP A 203 1.26 -22.39 -7.32
C ASP A 203 -0.13 -22.75 -6.75
N ALA A 204 -0.17 -23.66 -5.76
CA ALA A 204 -1.41 -24.02 -5.07
C ALA A 204 -2.03 -22.83 -4.33
N VAL A 205 -1.23 -22.06 -3.58
CA VAL A 205 -1.73 -20.87 -2.87
C VAL A 205 -2.23 -19.80 -3.83
N ALA A 206 -1.53 -19.59 -4.96
CA ALA A 206 -1.97 -18.64 -5.99
C ALA A 206 -3.32 -19.05 -6.59
N ARG A 207 -3.50 -20.32 -6.97
CA ARG A 207 -4.77 -20.87 -7.47
C ARG A 207 -5.89 -20.78 -6.45
N GLY A 208 -5.64 -21.24 -5.23
CA GLY A 208 -6.64 -21.24 -4.16
C GLY A 208 -7.08 -19.82 -3.82
N SER A 209 -6.14 -18.88 -3.68
CA SER A 209 -6.46 -17.46 -3.41
C SER A 209 -7.25 -16.82 -4.56
N ALA A 210 -6.90 -17.10 -5.83
CA ALA A 210 -7.65 -16.62 -6.99
C ALA A 210 -9.06 -17.23 -7.07
N ALA A 211 -9.23 -18.50 -6.71
CA ALA A 211 -10.54 -19.15 -6.66
C ALA A 211 -11.44 -18.53 -5.59
N VAL A 212 -10.91 -18.33 -4.38
CA VAL A 212 -11.63 -17.67 -3.28
C VAL A 212 -12.06 -16.25 -3.67
N TRP A 213 -11.16 -15.48 -4.30
CA TRP A 213 -11.48 -14.12 -4.72
C TRP A 213 -12.57 -14.08 -5.78
N ARG A 214 -12.49 -14.95 -6.81
CA ARG A 214 -13.55 -15.05 -7.83
C ARG A 214 -14.90 -15.41 -7.22
N ALA A 215 -14.93 -16.42 -6.34
CA ALA A 215 -16.16 -16.82 -5.65
C ALA A 215 -16.75 -15.68 -4.80
N ALA A 216 -15.92 -14.90 -4.11
CA ALA A 216 -16.37 -13.74 -3.34
C ALA A 216 -16.95 -12.63 -4.24
N LEU A 217 -16.32 -12.35 -5.39
CA LEU A 217 -16.80 -11.39 -6.38
C LEU A 217 -18.13 -11.83 -7.02
N GLU A 218 -18.27 -13.11 -7.33
CA GLU A 218 -19.51 -13.69 -7.89
C GLU A 218 -20.65 -13.61 -6.89
N ARG A 219 -20.40 -13.98 -5.63
CA ARG A 219 -21.41 -13.97 -4.55
C ARG A 219 -21.97 -12.58 -4.27
N THR A 220 -21.13 -11.54 -4.36
CA THR A 220 -21.53 -10.16 -4.00
C THR A 220 -21.94 -9.30 -5.18
N GLY A 221 -21.49 -9.63 -6.40
CA GLY A 221 -21.63 -8.77 -7.57
C GLY A 221 -20.79 -7.47 -7.50
N ASP A 222 -19.93 -7.32 -6.49
CA ASP A 222 -19.35 -6.03 -6.08
C ASP A 222 -18.03 -5.68 -6.81
N ARG A 223 -17.94 -5.99 -8.10
CA ARG A 223 -16.70 -5.81 -8.91
C ARG A 223 -16.26 -4.35 -8.99
N GLU A 224 -17.20 -3.43 -9.15
CA GLU A 224 -16.92 -1.99 -9.24
C GLU A 224 -16.38 -1.44 -7.92
N ARG A 225 -17.00 -1.77 -6.78
CA ARG A 225 -16.46 -1.31 -5.50
C ARG A 225 -15.16 -2.02 -5.14
N MET A 226 -14.97 -3.27 -5.56
CA MET A 226 -13.67 -3.93 -5.40
C MET A 226 -12.57 -3.15 -6.14
N LEU A 227 -12.83 -2.74 -7.39
CA LEU A 227 -11.89 -1.89 -8.13
C LEU A 227 -11.63 -0.58 -7.40
N TRP A 228 -12.67 0.10 -6.91
CA TRP A 228 -12.49 1.34 -6.16
C TRP A 228 -11.66 1.15 -4.91
N ARG A 229 -11.88 0.09 -4.13
CA ARG A 229 -11.07 -0.22 -2.94
C ARG A 229 -9.62 -0.49 -3.31
N LEU A 230 -9.35 -1.24 -4.40
CA LEU A 230 -7.99 -1.45 -4.92
C LEU A 230 -7.29 -0.15 -5.32
N LEU A 231 -8.04 0.78 -5.91
CA LEU A 231 -7.59 2.11 -6.32
C LEU A 231 -7.72 3.17 -5.21
N ARG A 232 -8.13 2.76 -3.99
CA ARG A 232 -8.41 3.66 -2.86
C ARG A 232 -9.39 4.79 -3.17
N ILE A 233 -10.28 4.63 -4.14
CA ILE A 233 -11.35 5.59 -4.45
C ILE A 233 -12.40 5.49 -3.34
N GLY A 234 -12.46 6.52 -2.50
CA GLY A 234 -13.26 6.58 -1.28
C GLY A 234 -14.36 7.65 -1.32
N SER A 235 -15.10 7.79 -0.23
CA SER A 235 -16.22 8.74 -0.11
C SER A 235 -15.81 10.20 -0.21
N ALA A 236 -14.56 10.53 0.08
CA ALA A 236 -13.99 11.87 -0.05
C ALA A 236 -12.79 11.85 -1.02
N PRO A 237 -12.56 12.94 -1.77
CA PRO A 237 -11.35 13.08 -2.55
C PRO A 237 -10.15 13.14 -1.62
N TYR A 238 -9.05 12.52 -2.03
CA TYR A 238 -7.77 12.65 -1.37
C TYR A 238 -6.67 12.83 -2.41
N PHE A 239 -5.53 13.32 -1.96
CA PHE A 239 -4.44 13.74 -2.84
C PHE A 239 -3.22 12.86 -2.60
N VAL A 240 -2.55 12.50 -3.70
CA VAL A 240 -1.28 11.80 -3.65
C VAL A 240 -0.21 12.73 -4.18
N LEU A 241 0.68 13.14 -3.28
CA LEU A 241 1.83 13.98 -3.57
C LEU A 241 3.11 13.16 -3.38
N GLY A 242 4.05 13.25 -4.31
CA GLY A 242 5.32 12.57 -4.16
C GLY A 242 6.10 12.43 -5.45
N SER A 243 6.88 11.37 -5.54
CA SER A 243 7.69 11.08 -6.71
C SER A 243 7.72 9.59 -7.02
N SER A 244 7.82 9.30 -8.31
CA SER A 244 8.02 7.97 -8.87
C SER A 244 9.28 8.01 -9.76
N PRO A 245 9.84 6.84 -10.13
CA PRO A 245 10.89 6.79 -11.14
C PRO A 245 10.53 7.45 -12.48
N ARG A 246 9.23 7.67 -12.76
CA ARG A 246 8.72 8.29 -13.99
C ARG A 246 8.38 9.78 -13.85
N GLY A 247 8.70 10.40 -12.71
CA GLY A 247 8.45 11.82 -12.43
C GLY A 247 7.61 12.06 -11.17
N SER A 248 7.21 13.32 -10.97
CA SER A 248 6.38 13.72 -9.82
C SER A 248 4.99 13.10 -9.88
N LEU A 249 4.50 12.63 -8.74
CA LEU A 249 3.12 12.21 -8.55
C LEU A 249 2.37 13.35 -7.84
N ARG A 250 1.42 13.96 -8.55
CA ARG A 250 0.58 15.06 -8.03
C ARG A 250 -0.82 14.82 -8.53
N LEU A 251 -1.57 14.05 -7.76
CA LEU A 251 -2.83 13.48 -8.22
C LEU A 251 -3.94 13.79 -7.22
N ARG A 252 -5.09 14.21 -7.71
CA ARG A 252 -6.37 14.13 -7.02
C ARG A 252 -7.02 12.80 -7.35
N ILE A 253 -7.36 12.04 -6.32
CA ILE A 253 -8.08 10.78 -6.48
C ILE A 253 -9.58 11.05 -6.42
N ALA A 254 -10.29 10.47 -7.37
CA ALA A 254 -11.74 10.58 -7.52
C ALA A 254 -12.49 10.05 -6.30
N THR A 255 -13.72 10.51 -6.17
CA THR A 255 -14.77 9.81 -5.43
C THR A 255 -15.52 8.83 -6.35
N PRO A 256 -16.31 7.88 -5.81
CA PRO A 256 -17.25 7.08 -6.61
C PRO A 256 -18.16 7.92 -7.51
N TRP A 257 -18.58 9.10 -7.03
CA TRP A 257 -19.39 10.03 -7.83
C TRP A 257 -18.61 10.55 -9.04
N ASP A 258 -17.44 11.16 -8.81
CA ASP A 258 -16.55 11.65 -9.88
C ASP A 258 -16.24 10.55 -10.90
N TRP A 259 -16.01 9.33 -10.39
CA TRP A 259 -15.64 8.19 -11.21
C TRP A 259 -16.78 7.77 -12.14
N ARG A 260 -18.00 7.57 -11.62
CA ARG A 260 -19.16 7.14 -12.43
C ARG A 260 -19.57 8.14 -13.51
N GLN A 261 -19.33 9.43 -13.26
CA GLN A 261 -19.60 10.48 -14.26
C GLN A 261 -18.71 10.38 -15.49
N ARG A 262 -17.52 9.77 -15.37
CA ARG A 262 -16.52 9.73 -16.46
C ARG A 262 -16.18 8.32 -16.92
N PHE A 263 -16.50 7.31 -16.13
CA PHE A 263 -16.05 5.96 -16.36
C PHE A 263 -17.15 4.92 -16.12
N GLU A 264 -16.96 3.75 -16.71
CA GLU A 264 -17.82 2.58 -16.53
C GLU A 264 -16.97 1.32 -16.47
N LEU A 265 -17.18 0.46 -15.47
CA LEU A 265 -16.51 -0.82 -15.40
C LEU A 265 -17.15 -1.79 -16.40
N ARG A 266 -16.36 -2.31 -17.34
CA ARG A 266 -16.80 -3.28 -18.36
C ARG A 266 -16.49 -4.71 -17.97
N ALA A 267 -15.31 -4.94 -17.37
CA ALA A 267 -14.89 -6.26 -16.92
C ALA A 267 -13.93 -6.16 -15.73
N PHE A 268 -13.93 -7.17 -14.87
CA PHE A 268 -12.95 -7.33 -13.79
C PHE A 268 -12.59 -8.81 -13.68
N ASN A 269 -11.34 -9.14 -14.04
CA ASN A 269 -10.83 -10.50 -14.12
C ASN A 269 -9.77 -10.73 -13.04
N VAL A 270 -9.75 -11.94 -12.49
CA VAL A 270 -8.79 -12.39 -11.47
C VAL A 270 -8.23 -13.73 -11.89
N GLU A 271 -6.91 -13.87 -11.84
CA GLU A 271 -6.20 -15.07 -12.26
C GLU A 271 -5.02 -15.39 -11.33
N ALA A 272 -4.72 -16.67 -11.17
CA ALA A 272 -3.47 -17.08 -10.54
C ALA A 272 -2.30 -16.74 -11.48
N ARG A 273 -1.20 -16.27 -10.91
CA ARG A 273 0.00 -15.87 -11.66
C ARG A 273 1.19 -16.73 -11.24
N PRO A 274 2.00 -17.22 -12.19
CA PRO A 274 3.28 -17.84 -11.85
C PRO A 274 4.24 -16.81 -11.26
N GLY A 275 5.13 -17.25 -10.38
CA GLY A 275 6.15 -16.41 -9.76
C GLY A 275 6.94 -17.14 -8.68
N GLY A 276 7.95 -16.48 -8.10
CA GLY A 276 8.73 -17.03 -6.97
C GLY A 276 8.04 -16.94 -5.61
N GLN A 277 6.79 -16.49 -5.58
CA GLN A 277 5.93 -16.36 -4.42
C GLN A 277 4.47 -16.45 -4.88
N PRO A 278 3.50 -16.77 -4.01
CA PRO A 278 2.11 -16.86 -4.40
C PRO A 278 1.60 -15.50 -4.90
N MET A 279 1.09 -15.47 -6.14
CA MET A 279 0.69 -14.26 -6.82
C MET A 279 -0.69 -14.42 -7.46
N VAL A 280 -1.54 -13.40 -7.28
CA VAL A 280 -2.85 -13.31 -7.92
C VAL A 280 -2.91 -12.04 -8.74
N GLY A 281 -3.06 -12.17 -10.06
CA GLY A 281 -3.23 -11.05 -10.99
C GLY A 281 -4.69 -10.57 -11.00
N TRP A 282 -4.89 -9.27 -11.20
CA TRP A 282 -6.20 -8.70 -11.46
C TRP A 282 -6.12 -7.71 -12.61
N ARG A 283 -7.19 -7.63 -13.39
CA ARG A 283 -7.31 -6.70 -14.52
C ARG A 283 -8.74 -6.19 -14.64
N ALA A 284 -8.90 -4.88 -14.66
CA ALA A 284 -10.15 -4.20 -14.96
C ALA A 284 -10.11 -3.61 -16.39
N LEU A 285 -11.23 -3.68 -17.09
CA LEU A 285 -11.45 -2.94 -18.34
C LEU A 285 -12.45 -1.83 -18.04
N VAL A 286 -12.04 -0.58 -18.23
CA VAL A 286 -12.82 0.60 -17.87
C VAL A 286 -13.08 1.42 -19.13
N ARG A 287 -14.34 1.67 -19.45
CA ARG A 287 -14.72 2.57 -20.54
C ARG A 287 -14.70 4.00 -20.06
N ARG A 288 -14.10 4.88 -20.85
CA ARG A 288 -14.20 6.33 -20.75
C ARG A 288 -15.48 6.82 -21.42
N ARG A 289 -16.27 7.63 -20.72
CA ARG A 289 -17.57 8.10 -21.22
C ARG A 289 -17.45 9.26 -22.20
N ASP A 290 -16.36 10.02 -22.14
CA ASP A 290 -16.11 11.19 -22.99
C ASP A 290 -15.79 10.82 -24.44
N ASP A 291 -15.01 9.76 -24.65
CA ASP A 291 -14.61 9.31 -25.99
C ASP A 291 -14.97 7.84 -26.31
N GLY A 292 -15.56 7.12 -25.35
CA GLY A 292 -15.92 5.71 -25.50
C GLY A 292 -14.74 4.75 -25.46
N ALA A 293 -13.51 5.22 -25.24
CA ALA A 293 -12.32 4.39 -25.27
C ALA A 293 -12.23 3.46 -24.06
N ASP A 294 -11.82 2.22 -24.28
CA ASP A 294 -11.59 1.26 -23.21
C ASP A 294 -10.12 1.32 -22.73
N VAL A 295 -9.92 1.47 -21.43
CA VAL A 295 -8.62 1.52 -20.75
C VAL A 295 -8.50 0.31 -19.82
N ALA A 296 -7.39 -0.41 -19.93
CA ALA A 296 -7.08 -1.50 -19.02
C ALA A 296 -6.32 -1.00 -17.79
N VAL A 297 -6.74 -1.46 -16.62
CA VAL A 297 -6.04 -1.25 -15.36
C VAL A 297 -5.66 -2.61 -14.79
N ASP A 298 -4.39 -2.81 -14.47
CA ASP A 298 -3.88 -4.09 -14.03
C ASP A 298 -2.93 -3.95 -12.85
N GLY A 299 -2.91 -5.01 -12.06
CA GLY A 299 -2.07 -5.13 -10.89
C GLY A 299 -2.00 -6.57 -10.42
N ARG A 300 -1.39 -6.74 -9.26
CA ARG A 300 -1.24 -8.06 -8.65
C ARG A 300 -1.30 -7.98 -7.13
N VAL A 301 -1.57 -9.12 -6.52
CA VAL A 301 -1.47 -9.34 -5.09
C VAL A 301 -0.38 -10.38 -4.85
N GLU A 302 0.56 -10.06 -3.98
CA GLU A 302 1.57 -11.00 -3.49
C GLU A 302 1.19 -11.44 -2.08
N VAL A 303 1.06 -12.76 -1.86
CA VAL A 303 0.78 -13.34 -0.54
C VAL A 303 2.08 -13.86 0.06
N ARG A 304 2.54 -13.25 1.15
CA ARG A 304 3.85 -13.57 1.73
C ARG A 304 3.85 -13.61 3.24
N TRP A 305 4.80 -14.32 3.83
CA TRP A 305 5.07 -14.22 5.26
C TRP A 305 5.59 -12.82 5.62
N SER A 306 4.98 -12.17 6.62
CA SER A 306 5.38 -10.83 7.06
C SER A 306 6.66 -10.79 7.90
N HIS A 307 7.04 -11.90 8.56
CA HIS A 307 8.13 -11.95 9.55
C HIS A 307 9.05 -13.17 9.39
N GLY A 308 9.13 -13.72 8.17
CA GLY A 308 9.91 -14.91 7.84
C GLY A 308 9.06 -16.17 7.72
N ARG A 309 9.58 -17.17 7.03
CA ARG A 309 8.89 -18.44 6.70
C ARG A 309 8.42 -19.14 7.97
N PHE A 310 7.17 -19.61 7.95
CA PHE A 310 6.46 -20.23 9.09
C PHE A 310 6.32 -19.36 10.36
N ALA A 311 6.76 -18.10 10.36
CA ALA A 311 6.81 -17.29 11.57
C ALA A 311 5.44 -16.77 12.06
N GLY A 312 4.41 -16.81 11.20
CA GLY A 312 3.09 -16.30 11.52
C GLY A 312 2.20 -16.17 10.29
N PRO A 313 1.01 -15.56 10.45
CA PRO A 313 0.06 -15.40 9.36
C PRO A 313 0.65 -14.55 8.23
N PRO A 314 0.29 -14.84 6.97
CA PRO A 314 0.75 -14.06 5.84
C PRO A 314 0.06 -12.70 5.71
N GLU A 315 0.69 -11.82 4.95
CA GLU A 315 0.13 -10.56 4.43
C GLU A 315 -0.15 -10.68 2.93
N ALA A 316 -1.12 -9.90 2.47
CA ALA A 316 -1.39 -9.64 1.06
C ALA A 316 -0.96 -8.21 0.72
N LYS A 317 -0.05 -8.07 -0.25
CA LYS A 317 0.36 -6.76 -0.78
C LYS A 317 -0.14 -6.56 -2.18
N VAL A 318 -0.89 -5.47 -2.38
CA VAL A 318 -1.42 -5.09 -3.68
C VAL A 318 -0.45 -4.16 -4.36
N TYR A 319 -0.03 -4.54 -5.56
CA TYR A 319 0.78 -3.73 -6.47
C TYR A 319 -0.08 -3.28 -7.64
N LEU A 320 0.10 -2.02 -8.03
CA LEU A 320 -0.50 -1.45 -9.23
C LEU A 320 0.55 -1.37 -10.33
N HIS A 321 0.29 -1.97 -11.49
CA HIS A 321 1.21 -1.97 -12.64
C HIS A 321 0.91 -0.82 -13.60
N THR A 322 -0.37 -0.49 -13.77
CA THR A 322 -0.79 0.69 -14.51
C THR A 322 -0.14 1.94 -13.91
N PRO A 323 0.51 2.79 -14.72
CA PRO A 323 1.11 4.02 -14.22
C PRO A 323 0.03 4.92 -13.63
N HIS A 324 0.31 5.56 -12.49
CA HIS A 324 -0.74 6.24 -11.72
C HIS A 324 -1.45 7.35 -12.52
N ARG A 325 -0.76 8.01 -13.46
CA ARG A 325 -1.35 9.03 -14.36
C ARG A 325 -2.33 8.46 -15.39
N ASP A 326 -2.26 7.16 -15.65
CA ASP A 326 -3.08 6.46 -16.65
C ASP A 326 -4.26 5.72 -15.97
N VAL A 327 -4.38 5.82 -14.64
CA VAL A 327 -5.44 5.15 -13.86
C VAL A 327 -6.74 5.96 -13.94
N PRO A 328 -7.86 5.37 -14.37
CA PRO A 328 -9.18 5.98 -14.32
C PRO A 328 -9.55 6.44 -12.90
N GLY A 329 -9.81 7.74 -12.76
CA GLY A 329 -10.10 8.39 -11.48
C GLY A 329 -8.89 9.01 -10.79
N TYR A 330 -7.69 8.92 -11.36
CA TYR A 330 -6.51 9.62 -10.87
C TYR A 330 -6.27 10.83 -11.77
N PHE A 331 -6.53 12.03 -11.26
CA PHE A 331 -6.43 13.25 -12.05
C PHE A 331 -5.17 14.02 -11.67
N PRO A 332 -4.31 14.40 -12.62
CA PRO A 332 -3.24 15.35 -12.35
C PRO A 332 -3.80 16.63 -11.73
N LEU A 333 -3.09 17.18 -10.74
CA LEU A 333 -3.41 18.51 -10.22
C LEU A 333 -3.36 19.53 -11.36
N SER A 334 -4.32 20.45 -11.35
CA SER A 334 -4.52 21.46 -12.41
C SER A 334 -4.26 22.87 -11.91
#